data_AF-A0A8B6F7L7-F1
#
_entry.id   AF-A0A8B6F7L7-F1
#
_cell.length_a   1.000
_cell.length_b   1.000
_cell.length_c   1.000
_cell.angle_alpha   90.00
_cell.angle_beta   90.00
_cell.angle_gamma   90.00
#
_symmetry.space_group_name_H-M   'P 1'
#
loop_
_entity.id
_entity.type
_entity.pdbx_description
1 polymer ?
#
loop_
_entity_poly.entity_id
_entity_poly.type
_entity_poly.pdbx_seq_one_letter_code
_entity_poly.pdbx_strand_id
1 'polypeptide(L)'
;MPDCNTLLLPYRTRQCMIYIRYKEDMKERSEEFLMPSAFYGMWKKYLPNLKVKKTNSFSKCTVCTSLERQIETTHDPVMREKLRAERREHNSRQMYPKRLE
;
A
#
# COMPACT_ATOMS: atom_id res chain seq x y z
N MET A 1 7.49 -1.10 -24.47
CA MET A 1 8.82 -0.57 -24.06
C MET A 1 8.98 -0.87 -22.57
N PRO A 2 9.90 -1.76 -22.16
CA PRO A 2 10.04 -2.16 -20.77
C PRO A 2 11.07 -1.29 -20.04
N ASP A 3 10.87 0.03 -20.00
CA ASP A 3 11.83 0.98 -19.40
C ASP A 3 11.20 1.82 -18.28
N CYS A 4 10.19 1.29 -17.60
CA CYS A 4 9.72 1.95 -16.39
C CYS A 4 10.42 1.31 -15.20
N ASN A 5 11.57 1.87 -14.80
CA ASN A 5 12.23 1.60 -13.51
C ASN A 5 11.39 2.14 -12.32
N THR A 6 10.08 2.12 -12.48
CA THR A 6 9.06 2.64 -11.58
C THR A 6 8.72 1.55 -10.58
N LEU A 7 9.00 1.82 -9.32
CA LEU A 7 8.56 0.98 -8.22
C LEU A 7 7.15 1.39 -7.83
N LEU A 8 6.25 0.41 -7.74
CA LEU A 8 4.86 0.65 -7.33
C LEU A 8 4.68 0.19 -5.88
N LEU A 9 4.09 1.07 -5.07
CA LEU A 9 3.63 0.72 -3.74
C LEU A 9 2.50 -0.30 -3.77
N PRO A 10 2.28 -1.06 -2.68
CA PRO A 10 1.30 -2.13 -2.68
C PRO A 10 -0.10 -1.61 -2.90
N TYR A 11 -0.97 -2.49 -3.39
CA TYR A 11 -2.37 -2.18 -3.62
C TYR A 11 -3.02 -1.54 -2.38
N ARG A 12 -3.77 -0.45 -2.60
CA ARG A 12 -4.42 0.41 -1.57
C ARG A 12 -3.49 1.16 -0.62
N THR A 13 -2.17 1.13 -0.81
CA THR A 13 -1.28 2.00 -0.06
C THR A 13 -1.54 3.44 -0.44
N ARG A 14 -1.91 4.27 0.54
CA ARG A 14 -2.12 5.71 0.33
C ARG A 14 -0.94 6.48 0.91
N GLN A 15 -0.64 7.64 0.32
CA GLN A 15 0.42 8.52 0.82
C GLN A 15 0.22 8.87 2.30
N CYS A 16 -1.04 9.08 2.73
CA CYS A 16 -1.37 9.35 4.12
C CYS A 16 -1.02 8.19 5.06
N MET A 17 -1.21 6.93 4.64
CA MET A 17 -0.86 5.76 5.46
C MET A 17 0.65 5.68 5.69
N ILE A 18 1.43 6.05 4.67
CA ILE A 18 2.88 6.03 4.77
C ILE A 18 3.38 7.15 5.67
N TYR A 19 2.77 8.33 5.60
CA TYR A 19 3.06 9.42 6.52
C TYR A 19 2.71 9.07 7.97
N ILE A 20 1.60 8.36 8.22
CA ILE A 20 1.25 7.88 9.55
C ILE A 20 2.33 6.93 10.07
N ARG A 21 2.75 5.95 9.26
CA ARG A 21 3.83 5.01 9.60
C ARG A 21 5.13 5.73 9.93
N TYR A 22 5.53 6.69 9.09
CA TYR A 22 6.71 7.55 9.34
C TYR A 22 6.61 8.27 10.68
N LYS A 23 5.45 8.84 11.00
CA LYS A 23 5.24 9.54 12.28
C LYS A 23 5.33 8.58 13.48
N GLU A 24 4.80 7.37 13.34
CA GLU A 24 4.93 6.31 14.36
C GLU A 24 6.40 5.94 14.56
N ASP A 25 7.14 5.67 13.48
CA ASP A 25 8.57 5.30 13.53
C ASP A 25 9.43 6.42 14.16
N MET A 26 9.18 7.69 13.83
CA MET A 26 9.88 8.83 14.43
C MET A 26 9.56 8.95 15.93
N LYS A 27 8.30 8.73 16.31
CA LYS A 27 7.88 8.76 17.71
C LYS A 27 8.52 7.63 18.52
N GLU A 28 8.61 6.42 17.97
CA GLU A 28 9.31 5.29 18.60
C GLU A 28 10.79 5.59 18.83
N ARG A 29 11.41 6.33 17.90
CA ARG A 29 12.81 6.79 18.02
C ARG A 29 12.99 8.03 18.89
N SER A 30 11.91 8.61 19.42
CA SER A 30 11.90 9.91 20.10
C SER A 30 12.51 11.05 19.27
N GLU A 31 12.31 10.99 17.95
CA GLU A 31 12.76 11.99 16.98
C GLU A 31 11.60 12.92 16.57
N GLU A 32 11.93 14.15 16.18
CA GLU A 32 10.96 15.07 15.60
C GLU A 32 10.56 14.63 14.18
N PHE A 33 9.28 14.78 13.85
CA PHE A 33 8.75 14.43 12.53
C PHE A 33 8.42 15.69 11.71
N LEU A 34 8.62 15.58 10.40
CA LEU A 34 8.30 16.64 9.45
C LEU A 34 6.80 16.83 9.28
N MET A 35 6.39 18.05 8.94
CA MET A 35 5.03 18.33 8.46
C MET A 35 4.73 17.56 7.16
N PRO A 36 3.46 17.22 6.86
CA PRO A 36 3.11 16.37 5.72
C PRO A 36 3.63 16.91 4.38
N SER A 37 3.54 18.22 4.15
CA SER A 37 4.01 18.87 2.92
C SER A 37 5.52 18.69 2.72
N ALA A 38 6.31 18.90 3.77
CA ALA A 38 7.75 18.71 3.75
C ALA A 38 8.12 17.24 3.54
N PHE A 39 7.42 16.32 4.21
CA PHE A 39 7.60 14.88 4.01
C PHE A 39 7.34 14.46 2.56
N TYR A 40 6.24 14.90 1.95
CA TYR A 40 5.93 14.56 0.56
C TYR A 40 6.90 15.22 -0.45
N GLY A 41 7.43 16.40 -0.13
CA GLY A 41 8.50 17.03 -0.91
C GLY A 41 9.79 16.20 -0.88
N MET A 42 10.19 15.78 0.32
CA MET A 42 11.35 14.91 0.57
C MET A 42 11.18 13.56 -0.15
N TRP A 43 10.02 12.91 -0.01
CA TRP A 43 9.66 11.68 -0.71
C TRP A 43 9.88 11.79 -2.22
N LYS A 44 9.34 12.84 -2.86
CA LYS A 44 9.44 13.02 -4.31
C LYS A 44 10.88 13.28 -4.76
N LYS A 45 11.67 13.97 -3.93
CA LYS A 45 13.08 14.29 -4.21
C LYS A 45 13.97 13.04 -4.15
N TYR A 46 13.82 12.22 -3.12
CA TYR A 46 14.71 11.07 -2.87
C TYR A 46 14.22 9.76 -3.48
N LEU A 47 12.90 9.60 -3.66
CA LEU A 47 12.30 8.39 -4.24
C LEU A 47 11.43 8.76 -5.47
N PRO A 48 12.01 9.40 -6.51
CA PRO A 48 11.24 9.90 -7.66
C PRO A 48 10.55 8.79 -8.44
N ASN A 49 11.15 7.59 -8.42
CA ASN A 49 10.68 6.40 -9.13
C ASN A 49 9.64 5.59 -8.34
N LEU A 50 9.40 5.91 -7.06
CA LEU A 50 8.41 5.23 -6.23
C LEU A 50 7.05 5.92 -6.35
N LYS A 51 6.07 5.23 -6.96
CA LYS A 51 4.71 5.75 -7.18
C LYS A 51 3.67 4.97 -6.38
N VAL A 52 2.65 5.68 -5.91
CA VAL A 52 1.41 5.06 -5.46
C VAL A 52 0.62 4.62 -6.68
N LYS A 53 0.30 3.33 -6.76
CA LYS A 53 -0.51 2.78 -7.84
C LYS A 53 -1.89 3.46 -7.84
N LYS A 54 -2.21 4.19 -8.92
CA LYS A 54 -3.57 4.69 -9.16
C LYS A 54 -4.44 3.49 -9.53
N THR A 55 -5.34 3.08 -8.62
CA THR A 55 -6.22 1.93 -8.86
C THR A 55 -7.52 2.40 -9.48
N ASN A 56 -7.78 2.00 -10.73
CA ASN A 56 -9.11 2.00 -11.31
C ASN A 56 -9.77 0.62 -11.11
N SER A 57 -11.09 0.50 -11.32
CA SER A 57 -11.83 -0.77 -11.20
C SER A 57 -11.23 -1.89 -12.08
N PHE A 58 -10.67 -1.55 -13.23
CA PHE A 58 -10.04 -2.47 -14.19
C PHE A 58 -8.64 -2.97 -13.80
N SER A 59 -8.00 -2.40 -12.79
CA SER A 59 -6.65 -2.78 -12.32
C SER A 59 -6.64 -3.55 -11.00
N LYS A 60 -7.82 -3.90 -10.48
CA LYS A 60 -7.97 -4.78 -9.32
C LYS A 60 -7.83 -6.24 -9.78
N CYS A 61 -7.02 -7.04 -9.09
CA CYS A 61 -7.04 -8.47 -9.33
C CYS A 61 -8.38 -9.06 -8.82
N THR A 62 -8.81 -10.16 -9.43
CA THR A 62 -10.07 -10.84 -9.08
C THR A 62 -10.12 -11.29 -7.62
N VAL A 63 -8.95 -11.61 -7.04
CA VAL A 63 -8.84 -11.98 -5.62
C VAL A 63 -9.12 -10.79 -4.71
N CYS A 64 -8.57 -9.60 -5.03
CA CYS A 64 -8.83 -8.36 -4.29
C CYS A 64 -10.31 -7.96 -4.33
N THR A 65 -10.98 -8.11 -5.47
CA THR A 65 -12.42 -7.82 -5.58
C THR A 65 -13.26 -8.85 -4.83
N SER A 66 -12.89 -10.13 -4.89
CA SER A 66 -13.58 -11.19 -4.13
C SER A 66 -13.49 -10.97 -2.62
N LEU A 67 -12.27 -10.75 -2.09
CA LEU A 67 -12.05 -10.48 -0.67
C LEU A 67 -12.74 -9.20 -0.21
N GLU A 68 -12.78 -8.15 -1.05
CA GLU A 68 -13.56 -6.93 -0.76
C GLU A 68 -15.04 -7.24 -0.55
N ARG A 69 -15.64 -7.96 -1.51
CA ARG A 69 -17.05 -8.34 -1.45
C ARG A 69 -17.34 -9.18 -0.21
N GLN A 70 -16.50 -10.17 0.08
CA GLN A 70 -16.66 -11.02 1.25
C GLN A 70 -16.54 -10.23 2.57
N ILE A 71 -15.62 -9.26 2.68
CA ILE A 71 -15.49 -8.40 3.87
C ILE A 71 -16.71 -7.49 4.04
N GLU A 72 -17.32 -7.05 2.95
CA GLU A 72 -18.53 -6.21 2.96
C GLU A 72 -19.77 -7.00 3.36
N THR A 73 -19.89 -8.26 2.91
CA THR A 73 -21.05 -9.12 3.21
C THR A 73 -20.93 -9.91 4.51
N THR A 74 -19.73 -10.00 5.12
CA THR A 74 -19.52 -10.75 6.36
C THR A 74 -19.86 -9.89 7.59
N HIS A 75 -20.87 -10.30 8.34
CA HIS A 75 -21.28 -9.66 9.58
C HIS A 75 -20.49 -10.12 10.81
N ASP A 76 -19.99 -11.36 10.81
CA ASP A 76 -19.19 -11.88 11.92
C ASP A 76 -17.83 -11.16 12.02
N PRO A 77 -17.53 -10.48 13.14
CA PRO A 77 -16.27 -9.75 13.32
C PRO A 77 -15.03 -10.65 13.24
N VAL A 78 -15.11 -11.91 13.68
CA VAL A 78 -13.95 -12.82 13.69
C VAL A 78 -13.61 -13.27 12.28
N MET A 79 -14.59 -13.74 11.50
CA MET A 79 -14.39 -14.04 10.09
C MET A 79 -13.97 -12.82 9.28
N ARG A 80 -14.49 -11.64 9.61
CA ARG A 80 -14.11 -10.39 8.93
C ARG A 80 -12.64 -10.04 9.16
N GLU A 81 -12.09 -10.31 10.35
CA GLU A 81 -10.65 -10.10 10.59
C GLU A 81 -9.78 -11.15 9.89
N LYS A 82 -10.24 -12.41 9.79
CA LYS A 82 -9.55 -13.43 8.98
C LYS A 82 -9.45 -13.01 7.50
N LEU A 83 -10.56 -12.57 6.91
CA LEU A 83 -10.59 -12.08 5.53
C LEU A 83 -9.68 -10.85 5.33
N ARG A 84 -9.57 -9.98 6.33
CA ARG A 84 -8.62 -8.86 6.31
C ARG A 84 -7.17 -9.34 6.37
N ALA A 85 -6.86 -10.38 7.15
CA ALA A 85 -5.54 -10.97 7.22
C ALA A 85 -5.12 -11.60 5.88
N GLU A 86 -5.98 -12.42 5.27
CA GLU A 86 -5.76 -13.00 3.94
C GLU A 86 -5.52 -11.91 2.88
N ARG A 87 -6.28 -10.82 2.97
CA ARG A 87 -6.11 -9.68 2.09
C ARG A 87 -4.75 -8.97 2.29
N ARG A 88 -4.29 -8.82 3.54
CA ARG A 88 -2.95 -8.26 3.83
C ARG A 88 -1.87 -9.13 3.22
N GLU A 89 -1.99 -10.44 3.34
CA GLU A 89 -1.06 -11.41 2.76
C GLU A 89 -1.08 -11.39 1.22
N HIS A 90 -2.27 -11.35 0.60
CA HIS A 90 -2.36 -11.23 -0.84
C HIS A 90 -1.65 -9.96 -1.36
N ASN A 91 -1.85 -8.83 -0.68
CA ASN A 91 -1.21 -7.57 -1.02
C ASN A 91 0.31 -7.59 -0.84
N SER A 92 0.84 -8.30 0.17
CA SER A 92 2.29 -8.42 0.35
C SER A 92 2.94 -9.25 -0.76
N ARG A 93 2.26 -10.29 -1.25
CA ARG A 93 2.74 -11.09 -2.40
C ARG A 93 2.75 -10.30 -3.70
N GLN A 94 1.87 -9.30 -3.86
CA GLN A 94 1.85 -8.40 -5.03
C GLN A 94 3.04 -7.41 -5.07
N MET A 95 3.86 -7.33 -4.02
CA MET A 95 5.01 -6.42 -3.92
C MET A 95 6.28 -6.91 -4.60
N TYR A 96 6.35 -8.18 -5.01
CA TYR A 96 7.56 -8.69 -5.64
C TYR A 96 7.61 -8.25 -7.10
N PRO A 97 8.79 -7.80 -7.61
CA PRO A 97 8.95 -7.57 -9.03
C PRO A 97 8.58 -8.86 -9.76
N LYS A 98 7.74 -8.76 -10.80
CA LYS A 98 7.54 -9.86 -11.73
C LYS A 98 8.93 -10.35 -12.14
N ARG A 99 9.27 -11.61 -11.84
CA ARG A 99 10.41 -12.23 -12.51
C ARG A 99 10.11 -12.12 -13.99
N LEU A 100 10.95 -11.38 -14.70
CA LEU A 100 10.99 -11.39 -16.15
C LEU A 100 11.45 -12.81 -16.50
N GLU A 101 10.52 -13.67 -16.90
CA GLU A 101 10.80 -14.87 -17.68
C GLU A 101 10.81 -14.49 -19.16
#